data_AF-A0A9P1FXJ4-F1
#
_entry.id   AF-A0A9P1FXJ4-F1
#
_cell.length_a   1.000
_cell.length_b   1.000
_cell.length_c   1.000
_cell.angle_alpha   90.00
_cell.angle_beta   90.00
_cell.angle_gamma   90.00
#
_symmetry.space_group_name_H-M   'P 1'
#
loop_
_entity.id
_entity.type
_entity.pdbx_description
1 polymer ?
#
loop_
_entity_poly.entity_id
_entity_poly.type
_entity_poly.pdbx_seq_one_letter_code
_entity_poly.pdbx_strand_id
1 'polypeptide(L)'
;QPEIAATLRTVEKEFHELDYIEWLKTFDQFHEINRYCKYREKNYTEYLEGLISYLRGFLLRTQPLIDADKLEQQFEKEFEERWNDKSIPGWQEPTHKDKMFCLPSNKLFNNSSSKKSHESGKVYKKKLEEVSLRHGLVFYRCR
;
A
#
# COMPACT_ATOMS: atom_id res chain seq x y z
N GLN A 1 -6.01 16.09 -36.59
CA GLN A 1 -7.22 15.33 -36.25
C GLN A 1 -7.15 14.98 -34.76
N PRO A 2 -8.22 15.23 -33.98
CA PRO A 2 -8.25 15.14 -32.51
C PRO A 2 -8.39 13.70 -31.96
N GLU A 3 -8.17 12.68 -32.78
CA GLU A 3 -8.48 11.27 -32.48
C GLU A 3 -7.55 10.61 -31.46
N ILE A 4 -6.35 11.15 -31.23
CA ILE A 4 -5.37 10.55 -30.30
C ILE A 4 -5.69 10.92 -28.83
N ALA A 5 -6.45 11.98 -28.59
CA ALA A 5 -6.75 12.47 -27.24
C ALA A 5 -7.93 11.76 -26.55
N ALA A 6 -8.62 10.84 -27.25
CA ALA A 6 -9.83 10.20 -26.75
C ALA A 6 -9.59 8.84 -26.05
N THR A 7 -8.40 8.24 -26.22
CA THR A 7 -8.04 6.95 -25.58
C THR A 7 -7.53 7.10 -24.14
N LEU A 8 -7.65 8.30 -23.55
CA LEU A 8 -7.43 8.57 -22.12
C LEU A 8 -8.77 8.69 -21.37
N ARG A 9 -9.77 7.91 -21.79
CA ARG A 9 -11.04 7.78 -21.09
C ARG A 9 -11.09 6.38 -20.49
N THR A 10 -11.43 6.38 -19.20
CA THR A 10 -11.74 5.21 -18.37
C THR A 10 -10.59 4.22 -18.17
N VAL A 11 -9.72 4.50 -17.19
CA VAL A 11 -9.21 3.42 -16.31
C VAL A 11 -10.40 2.97 -15.47
N GLU A 12 -11.39 2.37 -16.14
CA GLU A 12 -12.34 1.50 -15.50
C GLU A 12 -11.54 0.36 -14.90
N LYS A 13 -12.02 -0.09 -13.75
CA LYS A 13 -11.37 -1.06 -12.90
C LYS A 13 -11.44 -2.42 -13.60
N GLU A 14 -10.64 -2.59 -14.64
CA GLU A 14 -10.60 -3.81 -15.42
C GLU A 14 -9.96 -4.85 -14.52
N PHE A 15 -10.77 -5.84 -14.15
CA PHE A 15 -10.25 -7.08 -13.60
C PHE A 15 -9.40 -7.70 -14.70
N HIS A 16 -8.08 -7.52 -14.59
CA HIS A 16 -7.16 -8.16 -15.51
C HIS A 16 -7.01 -9.60 -15.04
N GLU A 17 -7.50 -10.53 -15.85
CA GLU A 17 -7.18 -11.93 -15.67
C GLU A 17 -5.67 -12.08 -15.89
N LEU A 18 -4.96 -12.59 -14.88
CA LEU A 18 -3.51 -12.73 -14.92
C LEU A 18 -3.19 -14.19 -15.24
N ASP A 19 -2.49 -14.41 -16.35
CA ASP A 19 -1.97 -15.74 -16.67
C ASP A 19 -0.87 -16.14 -15.68
N TYR A 20 -0.69 -17.44 -15.46
CA TYR A 20 0.32 -17.95 -14.54
C TYR A 20 1.74 -17.56 -14.97
N ILE A 21 2.03 -17.57 -16.27
CA ILE A 21 3.34 -17.19 -16.80
C ILE A 21 3.58 -15.69 -16.63
N GLU A 22 2.54 -14.88 -16.77
CA GLU A 22 2.61 -13.44 -16.52
C GLU A 22 2.82 -13.14 -15.03
N TRP A 23 2.12 -13.86 -14.14
CA TRP A 23 2.33 -13.77 -12.71
C TRP A 23 3.78 -14.12 -12.34
N LEU A 24 4.34 -15.22 -12.85
CA LEU A 24 5.74 -15.59 -12.58
C LEU A 24 6.77 -14.54 -13.03
N LYS A 25 6.42 -13.69 -14.00
CA LYS A 25 7.30 -12.60 -14.48
C LYS A 25 7.18 -11.33 -13.66
N THR A 26 6.08 -11.14 -12.95
CA THR A 26 5.71 -9.86 -12.31
C THR A 26 5.53 -9.96 -10.80
N PHE A 27 5.53 -11.15 -10.20
CA PHE A 27 5.23 -11.33 -8.77
C PHE A 27 6.20 -10.61 -7.83
N ASP A 28 7.44 -10.32 -8.26
CA ASP A 28 8.46 -9.58 -7.53
C ASP A 28 8.42 -8.06 -7.79
N GLN A 29 7.62 -7.61 -8.77
CA GLN A 29 7.50 -6.22 -9.20
C GLN A 29 6.48 -5.45 -8.36
N PHE A 30 6.68 -5.43 -7.03
CA PHE A 30 5.75 -4.79 -6.09
C PHE A 30 5.49 -3.30 -6.35
N HIS A 31 6.37 -2.61 -7.06
CA HIS A 31 6.27 -1.19 -7.36
C HIS A 31 5.21 -0.87 -8.43
N GLU A 32 4.89 -1.82 -9.31
CA GLU A 32 3.83 -1.68 -10.31
C GLU A 32 2.43 -1.74 -9.68
N ILE A 33 2.31 -2.48 -8.58
CA ILE A 33 1.07 -2.62 -7.83
C ILE A 33 0.78 -1.29 -7.12
N ASN A 34 -0.41 -0.73 -7.38
CA ASN A 34 -0.83 0.53 -6.77
C ASN A 34 -0.80 0.44 -5.23
N ARG A 35 -0.28 1.50 -4.59
CA ARG A 35 -0.16 1.59 -3.13
C ARG A 35 -1.48 1.37 -2.40
N TYR A 36 -2.63 1.74 -2.97
CA TYR A 36 -3.94 1.48 -2.35
C TYR A 36 -4.21 -0.01 -2.15
N CYS A 37 -3.78 -0.89 -3.07
CA CYS A 37 -3.96 -2.34 -2.96
C CYS A 37 -3.07 -2.96 -1.87
N LYS A 38 -1.99 -2.28 -1.50
CA LYS A 38 -1.02 -2.72 -0.49
C LYS A 38 -1.32 -2.12 0.88
N TYR A 39 -2.02 -1.00 0.93
CA TYR A 39 -2.23 -0.23 2.14
C TYR A 39 -3.45 -0.72 2.92
N ARG A 40 -3.19 -1.53 3.96
CA ARG A 40 -4.21 -2.06 4.89
C ARG A 40 -5.32 -2.86 4.20
N GLU A 41 -5.01 -3.47 3.06
CA GLU A 41 -5.94 -4.35 2.35
C GLU A 41 -5.68 -5.80 2.77
N LYS A 42 -6.68 -6.39 3.44
CA LYS A 42 -6.53 -7.68 4.14
C LYS A 42 -6.17 -8.83 3.19
N ASN A 43 -6.86 -8.92 2.05
CA ASN A 43 -6.66 -10.02 1.10
C ASN A 43 -5.24 -10.03 0.52
N TYR A 44 -4.66 -8.85 0.29
CA TYR A 44 -3.30 -8.75 -0.24
C TYR A 44 -2.26 -9.09 0.82
N THR A 45 -2.49 -8.71 2.08
CA THR A 45 -1.65 -9.12 3.21
C THR A 45 -1.66 -10.66 3.38
N GLU A 46 -2.83 -11.28 3.38
CA GLU A 46 -2.96 -12.74 3.49
C GLU A 46 -2.28 -13.47 2.31
N TYR A 47 -2.38 -12.91 1.10
CA TYR A 47 -1.66 -13.41 -0.07
C TYR A 47 -0.13 -13.40 0.14
N LEU A 48 0.43 -12.27 0.61
CA LEU A 48 1.87 -12.14 0.85
C LEU A 48 2.36 -13.07 1.97
N GLU A 49 1.58 -13.22 3.04
CA GLU A 49 1.87 -14.15 4.14
C GLU A 49 1.91 -15.61 3.66
N GLY A 50 0.96 -16.00 2.80
CA GLY A 50 0.96 -17.31 2.19
C GLY A 50 2.16 -17.54 1.26
N LEU A 51 2.49 -16.53 0.43
CA LEU A 51 3.60 -16.59 -0.50
C LEU A 51 4.94 -16.72 0.22
N ILE A 52 5.21 -15.88 1.22
CA ILE A 52 6.47 -15.92 1.96
C ILE A 52 6.62 -17.22 2.75
N SER A 53 5.53 -17.73 3.33
CA SER A 53 5.51 -19.03 4.03
C SER A 53 5.87 -20.17 3.08
N TYR A 54 5.29 -20.19 1.88
CA TYR A 54 5.63 -21.17 0.86
C TYR A 54 7.10 -21.09 0.43
N LEU A 55 7.59 -19.88 0.11
CA LEU A 55 8.97 -19.67 -0.37
C LEU A 55 9.99 -20.02 0.71
N ARG A 56 9.75 -19.63 1.96
CA ARG A 56 10.59 -20.01 3.11
C ARG A 56 10.62 -21.52 3.30
N GLY A 57 9.46 -22.17 3.27
CA GLY A 57 9.37 -23.63 3.38
C GLY A 57 10.08 -24.34 2.21
N PHE A 58 9.98 -23.81 1.00
CA PHE A 58 10.69 -24.32 -0.17
C PHE A 58 12.20 -24.18 -0.04
N LEU A 59 12.69 -23.03 0.44
CA LEU A 59 14.11 -22.77 0.69
C LEU A 59 14.69 -23.78 1.68
N LEU A 60 14.01 -24.02 2.82
CA LEU A 60 14.47 -24.96 3.84
C LEU A 60 14.48 -26.43 3.36
N ARG A 61 13.52 -26.82 2.50
CA ARG A 61 13.50 -28.16 1.91
C ARG A 61 14.61 -28.37 0.88
N THR A 62 14.92 -27.34 0.11
CA THR A 62 15.94 -27.41 -0.97
C THR A 62 17.36 -27.20 -0.44
N GLN A 63 17.52 -26.44 0.63
CA GLN A 63 18.81 -26.10 1.24
C GLN A 63 18.76 -26.27 2.76
N PRO A 64 18.78 -27.50 3.29
CA PRO A 64 18.58 -27.76 4.72
C PRO A 64 19.70 -27.24 5.63
N LEU A 65 20.90 -26.98 5.08
CA LEU A 65 22.03 -26.43 5.82
C LEU A 65 22.06 -24.89 5.83
N ILE A 66 21.08 -24.24 5.20
CA ILE A 66 21.02 -22.78 5.17
C ILE A 66 20.68 -22.25 6.56
N ASP A 67 21.40 -21.21 6.99
CA ASP A 67 21.02 -20.42 8.15
C ASP A 67 19.96 -19.39 7.71
N ALA A 68 18.71 -19.84 7.69
CA ALA A 68 17.57 -19.01 7.25
C ALA A 68 17.38 -17.79 8.15
N ASP A 69 17.61 -17.91 9.45
CA ASP A 69 17.43 -16.83 10.41
C ASP A 69 18.47 -15.72 10.17
N LYS A 70 19.72 -16.08 9.90
CA LYS A 70 20.76 -15.12 9.51
C LYS A 70 20.45 -14.45 8.16
N LEU A 71 19.90 -15.19 7.20
CA LEU A 71 19.50 -14.64 5.91
C LEU A 71 18.36 -13.62 6.06
N GLU A 72 17.34 -13.95 6.85
CA GLU A 72 16.23 -13.05 7.16
C GLU A 72 16.71 -11.78 7.88
N GLN A 73 17.62 -11.90 8.84
CA GLN A 73 18.25 -10.73 9.50
C GLN A 73 19.00 -9.83 8.50
N GLN A 74 19.69 -10.42 7.53
CA GLN A 74 20.36 -9.67 6.48
C GLN A 74 19.35 -8.93 5.58
N PHE A 75 18.26 -9.58 5.20
CA PHE A 75 17.19 -8.93 4.41
C PHE A 75 16.51 -7.80 5.17
N GLU A 76 16.22 -7.98 6.46
CA GLU A 76 15.64 -6.94 7.32
C GLU A 76 16.56 -5.72 7.41
N LYS A 77 17.86 -5.95 7.59
CA LYS A 77 18.86 -4.88 7.63
C LYS A 77 18.92 -4.11 6.30
N GLU A 78 19.00 -4.81 5.17
CA GLU A 78 19.00 -4.19 3.84
C GLU A 78 17.71 -3.41 3.57
N PHE A 79 16.58 -3.94 4.03
CA PHE A 79 15.29 -3.28 3.92
C PHE A 79 15.27 -1.98 4.72
N GLU A 80 15.68 -2.02 6.00
CA GLU A 80 15.72 -0.84 6.87
C GLU A 80 16.65 0.24 6.34
N GLU A 81 17.85 -0.12 5.85
CA GLU A 81 18.76 0.82 5.19
C GLU A 81 18.07 1.51 4.00
N ARG A 82 17.47 0.73 3.10
CA ARG A 82 16.77 1.27 1.91
C ARG A 82 15.52 2.08 2.27
N TRP A 83 14.82 1.69 3.33
CA TRP A 83 13.63 2.36 3.84
C TRP A 83 13.97 3.74 4.39
N ASN A 84 15.03 3.83 5.21
CA ASN A 84 15.53 5.08 5.76
C ASN A 84 16.05 6.02 4.67
N ASP A 85 16.73 5.48 3.65
CA ASP A 85 17.22 6.23 2.50
C ASP A 85 16.11 6.60 1.50
N LYS A 86 14.86 6.16 1.71
CA LYS A 86 13.72 6.36 0.80
C LYS A 86 14.03 5.88 -0.62
N SER A 87 14.86 4.86 -0.77
CA SER A 87 15.29 4.33 -2.06
C SER A 87 14.33 3.27 -2.61
N ILE A 88 13.36 2.83 -1.81
CA ILE A 88 12.38 1.83 -2.23
C ILE A 88 11.41 2.42 -3.27
N PRO A 89 11.34 1.85 -4.49
CA PRO A 89 10.45 2.34 -5.54
C PRO A 89 8.97 2.32 -5.10
N GLY A 90 8.30 3.44 -5.28
CA GLY A 90 6.89 3.59 -4.93
C GLY A 90 6.64 3.80 -3.44
N TRP A 91 7.69 3.97 -2.61
CA TRP A 91 7.64 4.23 -1.16
C TRP A 91 8.48 5.43 -0.72
N GLN A 92 8.94 6.26 -1.65
CA GLN A 92 9.82 7.40 -1.36
C GLN A 92 9.14 8.47 -0.49
N GLU A 93 7.85 8.70 -0.74
CA GLU A 93 7.04 9.62 0.07
C GLU A 93 6.11 8.85 1.03
N PRO A 94 6.00 9.30 2.29
CA PRO A 94 5.07 8.72 3.26
C PRO A 94 3.61 8.71 2.77
N THR A 95 2.88 7.63 3.05
CA THR A 95 1.49 7.45 2.60
C THR A 95 0.56 8.57 3.01
N HIS A 96 0.78 9.21 4.17
CA HIS A 96 -0.09 10.28 4.65
C HIS A 96 0.01 11.57 3.83
N LYS A 97 1.06 11.73 3.02
CA LYS A 97 1.24 12.88 2.12
C LYS A 97 0.63 12.66 0.73
N ASP A 98 0.17 11.44 0.45
CA ASP A 98 -0.44 11.10 -0.83
C ASP A 98 -1.74 11.91 -1.05
N LYS A 99 -1.94 12.42 -2.27
CA LYS A 99 -3.14 13.18 -2.64
C LYS A 99 -4.42 12.37 -2.45
N MET A 100 -4.35 11.04 -2.58
CA MET A 100 -5.48 10.13 -2.45
C MET A 100 -5.68 9.65 -1.01
N PHE A 101 -4.80 10.02 -0.08
CA PHE A 101 -4.94 9.68 1.34
C PHE A 101 -5.89 10.64 2.06
N CYS A 102 -6.66 10.13 3.02
CA CYS A 102 -7.67 10.89 3.74
C CYS A 102 -7.48 10.81 5.26
N LEU A 103 -7.11 11.95 5.85
CA LEU A 103 -7.13 12.21 7.29
C LEU A 103 -8.50 12.76 7.69
N PRO A 104 -9.10 12.36 8.83
CA PRO A 104 -8.53 11.53 9.90
C PRO A 104 -8.78 10.02 9.73
N SER A 105 -9.47 9.60 8.67
CA SER A 105 -9.90 8.20 8.51
C SER A 105 -8.78 7.18 8.30
N ASN A 106 -7.54 7.63 8.06
CA ASN A 106 -6.39 6.79 7.77
C ASN A 106 -6.65 5.81 6.62
N LYS A 107 -7.29 6.30 5.55
CA LYS A 107 -7.72 5.51 4.39
C LYS A 107 -7.10 6.07 3.11
N LEU A 108 -6.54 5.19 2.30
CA LEU A 108 -6.03 5.48 0.97
C LEU A 108 -7.08 5.06 -0.07
N PHE A 109 -7.37 5.94 -1.03
CA PHE A 109 -8.37 5.69 -2.07
C PHE A 109 -7.72 5.36 -3.41
N ASN A 110 -8.41 4.56 -4.23
CA ASN A 110 -7.99 4.24 -5.59
C ASN A 110 -8.19 5.41 -6.58
N ASN A 111 -9.15 6.29 -6.31
CA ASN A 111 -9.48 7.43 -7.17
C ASN A 111 -10.05 8.61 -6.37
N SER A 112 -10.07 9.79 -6.99
CA SER A 112 -10.54 11.02 -6.37
C SER A 112 -12.05 11.05 -6.10
N SER A 113 -12.85 10.36 -6.90
CA SER A 113 -14.31 10.37 -6.76
C SER A 113 -14.77 9.63 -5.51
N SER A 114 -14.23 8.42 -5.30
CA SER A 114 -14.42 7.62 -4.09
C SER A 114 -13.99 8.40 -2.84
N LYS A 115 -12.87 9.12 -2.91
CA LYS A 115 -12.39 9.98 -1.82
C LYS A 115 -13.37 11.12 -1.52
N LYS A 116 -13.79 11.90 -2.52
CA LYS A 116 -14.77 13.00 -2.35
C LYS A 116 -16.09 12.50 -1.78
N SER A 117 -16.58 11.36 -2.25
CA SER A 117 -17.80 10.74 -1.71
C SER A 117 -17.64 10.39 -0.23
N HIS A 118 -16.51 9.80 0.15
CA HIS A 118 -16.21 9.48 1.55
C HIS A 118 -16.15 10.73 2.43
N GLU A 119 -15.48 11.80 1.96
CA GLU A 119 -15.35 13.07 2.68
C GLU A 119 -16.69 13.78 2.88
N SER A 120 -17.64 13.60 1.95
CA SER A 120 -18.99 14.13 2.09
C SER A 120 -19.86 13.36 3.11
N GLY A 121 -19.46 12.14 3.46
CA GLY A 121 -20.20 11.21 4.30
C GLY A 121 -20.31 11.64 5.77
N LYS A 122 -21.45 11.30 6.40
CA LYS A 122 -21.73 11.63 7.82
C LYS A 122 -20.66 11.09 8.78
N VAL A 123 -20.19 9.86 8.54
CA VAL A 123 -19.17 9.21 9.37
C VAL A 123 -17.84 9.96 9.34
N TYR A 124 -17.42 10.44 8.17
CA TYR A 124 -16.20 11.21 8.03
C TYR A 124 -16.31 12.55 8.76
N LYS A 125 -17.41 13.28 8.56
CA LYS A 125 -17.67 14.56 9.24
C LYS A 125 -17.62 14.43 10.76
N LYS A 126 -18.28 13.41 11.32
CA LYS A 126 -18.23 13.12 12.76
C LYS A 126 -16.80 12.87 13.25
N LYS A 127 -16.02 12.05 12.54
CA LYS A 127 -14.60 11.79 12.90
C LYS A 127 -13.75 13.05 12.80
N LEU A 128 -14.01 13.89 11.79
CA LEU A 128 -13.31 15.17 11.59
C LEU A 128 -13.59 16.12 12.77
N GLU A 129 -14.85 16.23 13.18
CA GLU A 129 -15.26 16.99 14.37
C GLU A 129 -14.61 16.44 15.65
N GLU A 130 -14.63 15.11 15.87
CA GLU A 130 -13.98 14.46 17.02
C GLU A 130 -12.47 14.77 17.10
N VAL A 131 -11.79 14.73 15.96
CA VAL A 131 -10.36 15.04 15.88
C VAL A 131 -10.11 16.53 16.10
N SER A 132 -10.94 17.40 15.52
CA SER A 132 -10.85 18.86 15.71
C SER A 132 -11.08 19.24 17.18
N LEU A 133 -12.07 18.63 17.85
CA LEU A 133 -12.33 18.83 19.27
C LEU A 133 -11.16 18.34 20.13
N ARG A 134 -10.59 17.17 19.81
CA ARG A 134 -9.42 16.65 20.52
C ARG A 134 -8.22 17.60 20.40
N HIS A 135 -7.91 18.09 19.21
CA HIS A 135 -6.81 19.04 19.00
C HIS A 135 -7.09 20.40 19.63
N GLY A 136 -8.32 20.90 19.56
CA GLY A 136 -8.73 22.13 20.24
C GLY A 136 -8.60 22.01 21.76
N LEU A 137 -9.06 20.90 22.36
CA LEU A 137 -8.94 20.64 23.80
C LEU A 137 -7.49 20.54 24.27
N VAL A 138 -6.55 20.04 23.47
CA VAL A 138 -5.12 20.03 23.81
C VAL A 138 -4.56 21.46 23.87
N PHE A 139 -4.99 22.36 22.98
CA PHE A 139 -4.60 23.78 23.02
C PHE A 139 -5.20 24.53 24.23
N TYR A 140 -6.42 24.20 24.66
CA TYR A 140 -7.03 24.79 25.86
C TYR A 140 -6.48 24.22 27.17
N ARG A 141 -5.89 23.02 27.16
CA ARG A 141 -5.34 22.34 28.35
C ARG A 141 -3.84 22.60 28.57
N CYS A 142 -3.14 23.13 27.56
CA CYS A 142 -1.76 23.61 27.62
C CYS A 142 -1.64 25.14 27.73
N ARG A 143 -2.73 25.84 28.08
CA ARG A 143 -2.72 27.28 28.37
C ARG A 143 -2.90 27.55 29.86
#